data_AF-A0A839NZQ5-F1
#
_entry.id   AF-A0A839NZQ5-F1
#
_cell.length_a   1.000
_cell.length_b   1.000
_cell.length_c   1.000
_cell.angle_alpha   90.00
_cell.angle_beta   90.00
_cell.angle_gamma   90.00
#
_symmetry.space_group_name_H-M   'P 1'
#
loop_
_entity.id
_entity.type
_entity.pdbx_description
1 polymer ?
#
loop_
_entity_poly.entity_id
_entity_poly.type
_entity_poly.pdbx_seq_one_letter_code
_entity_poly.pdbx_strand_id
1 'polypeptide(L)' 'MATRPTRAEWREIPAPVGGALALMGKVAGAETHCGVYLAQDGGLILQTDERHGVLLDPPLELATARRWRLTYLIPS' A
#
# COMPACT_ATOMS: atom_id res chain seq x y z
N MET A 1 -23.52 -10.33 -12.11
CA MET A 1 -22.47 -9.36 -12.49
C MET A 1 -22.16 -8.51 -11.27
N ALA A 2 -20.95 -8.62 -10.70
CA ALA A 2 -20.54 -7.74 -9.61
C ALA A 2 -20.08 -6.41 -10.22
N THR A 3 -20.93 -5.39 -10.20
CA THR A 3 -20.53 -4.01 -10.49
C THR A 3 -19.66 -3.53 -9.34
N ARG A 4 -18.37 -3.24 -9.57
CA ARG A 4 -17.48 -2.59 -8.57
C ARG A 4 -17.78 -1.08 -8.55
N PRO A 5 -18.40 -0.52 -7.51
CA PRO A 5 -18.56 0.94 -7.40
C PRO A 5 -17.29 1.65 -6.92
N THR A 6 -16.21 0.92 -6.64
CA THR A 6 -15.33 1.26 -5.51
C THR A 6 -14.06 2.07 -5.80
N ARG A 7 -13.69 2.44 -7.03
CA ARG A 7 -12.47 3.28 -7.22
C ARG A 7 -12.71 4.77 -6.96
N ALA A 8 -13.94 5.26 -7.12
CA ALA A 8 -14.28 6.68 -6.91
C ALA A 8 -14.29 7.08 -5.42
N GLU A 9 -14.37 6.08 -4.52
CA GLU A 9 -14.41 6.26 -3.07
C GLU A 9 -13.01 6.39 -2.45
N TRP A 10 -11.95 6.36 -3.26
CA TRP A 10 -10.58 6.44 -2.78
C TRP A 10 -9.82 7.56 -3.45
N ARG A 11 -9.12 8.35 -2.64
CA ARG A 11 -8.28 9.46 -3.07
C ARG A 11 -6.81 9.10 -2.88
N GLU A 12 -6.02 9.28 -3.93
CA GLU A 12 -4.56 9.16 -3.85
C GLU A 12 -3.95 10.35 -3.11
N ILE A 13 -2.99 10.08 -2.24
CA ILE A 13 -2.24 11.08 -1.48
C ILE A 13 -0.74 10.95 -1.73
N PRO A 14 0.00 12.07 -1.84
CA PRO A 14 1.42 12.06 -2.18
C PRO A 14 2.32 11.58 -1.02
N ALA A 15 1.84 11.66 0.22
CA ALA A 15 2.53 11.17 1.41
C ALA A 15 1.53 10.40 2.28
N PRO A 16 1.90 9.23 2.83
CA PRO A 16 0.97 8.40 3.58
C PRO A 16 0.63 9.02 4.94
N VAL A 17 -0.59 8.75 5.39
CA VAL A 17 -1.05 9.02 6.76
C VAL A 17 -1.41 7.70 7.43
N GLY A 18 -1.46 7.67 8.76
CA GLY A 18 -1.84 6.48 9.51
C GLY A 18 -3.19 5.92 9.04
N GLY A 19 -3.21 4.63 8.71
CA GLY A 19 -4.39 3.94 8.17
C GLY A 19 -4.54 4.03 6.64
N ALA A 20 -3.66 4.73 5.92
CA ALA A 20 -3.71 4.77 4.46
C ALA A 20 -3.46 3.38 3.86
N LEU A 21 -4.20 3.03 2.81
CA LEU A 21 -3.95 1.83 2.02
C LEU A 21 -2.71 2.07 1.15
N ALA A 22 -1.71 1.20 1.26
CA ALA A 22 -0.55 1.18 0.39
C ALA A 22 -0.78 0.13 -0.70
N LEU A 23 -1.03 0.56 -1.94
CA LEU A 23 -0.99 -0.31 -3.11
C LEU A 23 0.45 -0.43 -3.61
N MET A 24 0.82 -1.65 -4.01
CA MET A 24 2.21 -2.00 -4.32
C MET A 24 2.28 -2.79 -5.62
N GLY A 25 3.12 -2.32 -6.54
CA GLY A 25 3.29 -2.93 -7.85
C GLY A 25 4.52 -2.42 -8.58
N LYS A 26 4.91 -3.11 -9.64
CA LYS A 26 6.00 -2.66 -10.51
C LYS A 26 5.55 -1.61 -11.52
N VAL A 27 4.26 -1.56 -11.83
CA VAL A 27 3.65 -0.69 -12.83
C VAL A 27 2.43 -0.01 -12.20
N ALA A 28 2.33 1.30 -12.35
CA ALA A 28 1.20 2.05 -11.81
C ALA A 28 -0.12 1.69 -12.48
N GLY A 29 -1.17 1.54 -11.68
CA GLY A 29 -2.49 1.08 -12.10
C GLY A 29 -2.58 -0.44 -12.33
N ALA A 30 -1.49 -1.18 -12.07
CA ALA A 30 -1.41 -2.63 -12.15
C ALA A 30 -0.74 -3.21 -10.89
N GLU A 31 -1.07 -2.64 -9.73
CA GLU A 31 -0.62 -3.10 -8.43
C GLU A 31 -1.16 -4.51 -8.15
N THR A 32 -0.32 -5.37 -7.59
CA THR A 32 -0.64 -6.78 -7.33
C THR A 32 -0.59 -7.13 -5.85
N HIS A 33 -0.20 -6.15 -5.03
CA HIS A 33 -0.04 -6.32 -3.59
C HIS A 33 -0.54 -5.10 -2.84
N CYS A 34 -0.90 -5.26 -1.57
CA CYS A 34 -1.40 -4.17 -0.73
C CYS A 34 -1.12 -4.37 0.76
N GLY A 35 -1.09 -3.27 1.49
CA GLY A 35 -0.92 -3.22 2.93
C GLY A 35 -1.49 -1.93 3.51
N VAL A 36 -1.31 -1.71 4.81
CA VAL A 36 -1.77 -0.51 5.52
C VAL A 36 -0.57 0.22 6.11
N TYR A 37 -0.49 1.53 5.87
CA TYR A 37 0.54 2.36 6.47
C TYR A 37 0.20 2.66 7.94
N LEU A 38 1.15 2.39 8.82
CA LEU A 38 1.11 2.72 10.24
C LEU A 38 2.10 3.85 10.49
N ALA A 39 1.63 4.99 11.02
CA ALA A 39 2.46 6.19 11.22
C ALA A 39 3.40 6.11 12.43
N GLN A 40 3.28 5.07 13.25
CA GLN A 40 4.12 4.81 14.41
C GLN A 40 5.56 4.50 13.96
N ASP A 41 6.53 4.80 14.84
CA ASP A 41 7.94 4.41 14.70
C ASP A 41 8.61 4.77 13.36
N GLY A 42 8.24 5.92 12.79
CA GLY A 42 8.84 6.42 11.54
C GLY A 42 8.16 5.89 10.27
N GLY A 43 7.07 5.13 10.40
CA GLY A 43 6.23 4.74 9.27
C GLY A 43 6.56 3.38 8.70
N LEU A 44 5.67 2.40 8.90
CA LEU A 44 5.81 1.04 8.40
C LEU A 44 4.55 0.61 7.63
N ILE A 45 4.70 -0.34 6.71
CA ILE A 45 3.58 -0.96 6.02
C ILE A 45 3.30 -2.31 6.66
N LEU A 46 2.13 -2.44 7.28
CA LEU A 46 1.56 -3.72 7.71
C LEU A 46 1.01 -4.44 6.48
N GLN A 47 1.58 -5.59 6.16
CA GLN A 47 1.17 -6.38 5.01
C GLN A 47 1.32 -7.88 5.29
N THR A 48 0.95 -8.68 4.29
CA THR A 48 1.19 -10.13 4.31
C THR A 48 2.10 -10.53 3.18
N ASP A 49 3.16 -11.27 3.46
CA ASP A 49 4.00 -11.91 2.45
C ASP A 49 3.74 -13.41 2.44
N GLU A 50 3.72 -14.03 1.25
CA GLU A 50 3.39 -15.45 1.07
C GLU A 50 4.28 -16.38 1.92
N ARG A 51 5.52 -15.98 2.18
CA ARG A 51 6.48 -16.80 2.93
C ARG A 51 6.46 -16.52 4.44
N HIS A 52 6.14 -15.30 4.84
CA HIS A 52 6.36 -14.84 6.22
C HIS A 52 5.08 -14.55 7.00
N GLY A 53 3.90 -14.57 6.36
CA GLY A 53 2.64 -14.21 7.01
C GLY A 53 2.55 -12.70 7.20
N VAL A 54 2.11 -12.24 8.37
CA VAL A 54 1.96 -10.81 8.68
C VAL A 54 3.31 -10.21 9.07
N LEU A 55 3.68 -9.11 8.42
CA LEU A 55 4.94 -8.41 8.67
C LEU A 55 4.79 -6.88 8.57
N LEU A 56 5.82 -6.18 9.06
CA LEU A 56 5.97 -4.74 8.98
C LEU A 56 7.23 -4.43 8.18
N ASP A 57 7.07 -3.77 7.04
CA ASP A 57 8.20 -3.38 6.19
C ASP A 57 8.34 -1.86 6.09
N PRO A 58 9.57 -1.32 6.11
CA PRO A 58 9.81 0.07 5.78
C PRO A 58 9.48 0.35 4.30
N PRO A 59 8.76 1.44 3.96
CA PRO A 59 8.48 1.81 2.58
C PRO A 59 9.72 1.89 1.68
N LEU A 60 10.86 2.36 2.24
CA LEU A 60 12.11 2.46 1.51
C LEU A 60 12.68 1.08 1.12
N GLU A 61 12.56 0.08 2.00
CA GLU A 61 13.02 -1.28 1.69
C GLU A 61 12.15 -1.92 0.61
N LEU A 62 10.83 -1.72 0.66
CA LEU A 62 9.93 -2.15 -0.40
C LEU A 62 10.26 -1.48 -1.75
N ALA A 63 10.54 -0.18 -1.73
CA ALA A 63 10.92 0.56 -2.93
C ALA A 63 12.26 0.12 -3.52
N THR A 64 13.26 -0.16 -2.67
CA THR A 64 14.64 -0.44 -3.12
C THR A 64 14.87 -1.92 -3.37
N ALA A 65 14.58 -2.78 -2.39
CA ALA A 65 14.86 -4.21 -2.45
C ALA A 65 13.84 -4.97 -3.32
N ARG A 66 12.55 -4.60 -3.24
CA ARG A 66 11.48 -5.23 -4.04
C ARG A 66 11.17 -4.51 -5.34
N ARG A 67 11.72 -3.30 -5.54
CA ARG A 67 11.42 -2.41 -6.68
C ARG A 67 9.92 -2.16 -6.82
N TRP A 68 9.23 -2.05 -5.69
CA TRP A 68 7.82 -1.73 -5.66
C TRP A 68 7.64 -0.22 -5.73
N ARG A 69 6.78 0.20 -6.66
CA ARG A 69 6.16 1.51 -6.58
C ARG A 69 5.01 1.44 -5.59
N LEU A 70 4.96 2.43 -4.71
CA LEU A 70 3.94 2.57 -3.68
C LEU A 70 2.97 3.69 -4.09
N THR A 71 1.68 3.41 -4.02
CA THR A 71 0.59 4.38 -4.18
C THR A 71 -0.26 4.36 -2.93
N TYR A 72 -0.44 5.52 -2.30
CA TYR A 72 -1.17 5.63 -1.04
C TYR A 72 -2.57 6.16 -1.26
N LEU A 73 -3.57 5.46 -0.73
CA LEU A 73 -4.96 5.81 -0.85
C LEU A 73 -5.60 5.98 0.53
N ILE A 74 -6.52 6.93 0.63
CA ILE A 74 -7.45 7.06 1.76
C ILE A 74 -8.88 7.09 1.23
N PRO A 75 -9.89 6.76 2.05
CA PRO A 75 -11.28 7.03 1.68
C PRO A 75 -11.45 8.51 1.30
N SER A 76 -12.23 8.77 0.26
CA SER A 76 -12.56 10.10 -0.26
C SER A 76 -13.23 10.98 0.80
#